data_AF-A0A4V1NYV8-F1
#
_entry.id   AF-A0A4V1NYV8-F1
#
_cell.length_a   1.000
_cell.length_b   1.000
_cell.length_c   1.000
_cell.angle_alpha   90.00
_cell.angle_beta   90.00
_cell.angle_gamma   90.00
#
_symmetry.space_group_name_H-M   'P 1'
#
loop_
_entity.id
_entity.type
_entity.pdbx_description
1 polymer ?
#
loop_
_entity_poly.entity_id
_entity_poly.type
_entity_poly.pdbx_seq_one_letter_code
_entity_poly.pdbx_strand_id
1 'polypeptide(L)' 'MICECGGILFVIRVEEPPNTLSKQEKLVYNRLCDVQCQKCDKVYFSQPYDFGQRLNIVKDLSKKEN' A
#
# COMPACT_ATOMS: atom_id res chain seq x y z
N MET A 1 6.51 9.46 6.50
CA MET A 1 5.06 9.52 6.20
C MET A 1 4.36 10.30 7.31
N ILE A 2 4.04 11.57 7.05
CA ILE A 2 3.33 12.45 7.99
C ILE A 2 1.95 12.75 7.39
N CYS A 3 0.90 12.61 8.18
CA CYS A 3 -0.46 12.97 7.81
C CYS A 3 -0.62 14.49 7.72
N GLU A 4 -1.57 14.98 6.94
CA GLU A 4 -1.87 16.42 6.81
C GLU A 4 -2.16 17.11 8.16
N CYS A 5 -2.62 16.37 9.17
CA CYS A 5 -2.87 16.86 10.53
C CYS A 5 -1.60 16.95 11.42
N GLY A 6 -0.43 16.63 10.86
CA GLY A 6 0.85 16.53 11.55
C GLY A 6 1.08 15.21 12.32
N GLY A 7 0.17 14.24 12.24
CA GLY A 7 0.30 12.94 12.90
C GLY A 7 1.16 11.94 12.13
N ILE A 8 1.68 10.94 12.83
CA ILE A 8 2.46 9.84 12.22
C ILE A 8 1.50 8.83 11.58
N LEU A 9 1.85 8.36 10.38
CA LEU A 9 1.13 7.32 9.66
C LEU A 9 1.77 5.95 9.94
N PHE A 10 0.99 4.99 10.42
CA PHE A 10 1.41 3.60 10.66
C PHE A 10 0.83 2.66 9.60
N VAL A 11 1.64 1.71 9.15
CA VAL A 11 1.20 0.66 8.23
C VAL A 11 0.29 -0.30 8.95
N ILE A 12 -0.92 -0.48 8.41
CA ILE A 12 -1.96 -1.36 8.97
C ILE A 12 -2.22 -2.60 8.10
N ARG A 13 -1.86 -2.54 6.81
CA ARG A 13 -1.97 -3.66 5.87
C ARG A 13 -0.90 -3.54 4.80
N VAL A 14 -0.30 -4.65 4.39
CA VAL A 14 0.61 -4.74 3.24
C VAL A 14 0.01 -5.72 2.23
N GLU A 15 0.03 -5.37 0.96
CA GLU A 15 -0.40 -6.22 -0.15
C GLU A 15 0.52 -7.44 -0.27
N GLU A 16 -0.06 -8.63 -0.43
CA GLU A 16 0.69 -9.82 -0.78
C GLU A 16 0.88 -9.92 -2.30
N PRO A 17 2.09 -10.26 -2.79
CA PRO A 17 2.30 -10.47 -4.22
C PRO A 17 1.37 -11.57 -4.77
N PRO A 18 0.82 -11.42 -5.99
CA PRO A 18 -0.07 -12.41 -6.59
C PRO A 18 0.55 -13.81 -6.65
N ASN A 19 -0.28 -14.83 -6.42
CA ASN A 19 0.17 -16.23 -6.42
C ASN A 19 0.61 -16.74 -7.79
N THR A 20 0.18 -16.08 -8.87
CA THR A 20 0.56 -16.38 -10.26
C THR A 20 2.00 -16.00 -10.59
N LEU A 21 2.64 -15.15 -9.78
CA LEU A 21 4.02 -14.73 -9.99
C LEU A 21 5.02 -15.82 -9.55
N SER A 22 6.09 -15.99 -10.33
CA SER A 22 7.25 -16.80 -9.95
C SER A 22 7.94 -16.24 -8.70
N LYS A 23 8.79 -17.04 -8.06
CA LYS A 23 9.55 -16.62 -6.87
C LYS A 23 10.40 -15.37 -7.16
N GLN A 24 11.01 -15.31 -8.34
CA GLN A 24 11.85 -14.20 -8.78
C GLN A 24 11.02 -12.93 -9.00
N GLU A 25 9.85 -13.03 -9.63
CA GLU A 25 8.95 -11.89 -9.84
C GLU A 25 8.41 -11.35 -8.52
N LYS A 26 8.11 -12.22 -7.54
CA LYS A 26 7.68 -11.79 -6.19
C LYS A 26 8.74 -10.97 -5.46
N LEU A 27 10.04 -11.21 -5.70
CA LEU A 27 11.12 -10.47 -5.06
C LEU A 27 11.21 -9.01 -5.52
N VAL A 28 10.77 -8.72 -6.75
CA VAL A 28 10.81 -7.37 -7.35
C VAL A 28 9.42 -6.74 -7.46
N TYR A 29 8.40 -7.36 -6.87
CA TYR A 29 7.04 -6.88 -6.91
C TYR A 29 6.85 -5.65 -6.02
N ASN A 30 6.43 -4.54 -6.61
CA ASN A 30 6.17 -3.29 -5.88
C ASN A 30 4.83 -3.39 -5.12
N ARG A 31 4.90 -3.76 -3.84
CA ARG A 31 3.74 -3.87 -2.97
C ARG A 31 3.16 -2.51 -2.59
N LEU A 32 1.85 -2.48 -2.43
CA LEU A 32 1.14 -1.39 -1.79
C LEU A 32 0.90 -1.70 -0.31
N CYS A 33 0.63 -0.65 0.47
CA CYS A 33 0.22 -0.74 1.86
C CYS A 33 -0.91 0.25 2.15
N ASP A 34 -1.65 -0.03 3.20
CA ASP A 34 -2.54 0.97 3.79
C ASP A 34 -1.89 1.49 5.06
N VAL A 35 -2.09 2.79 5.30
CA VAL A 35 -1.58 3.45 6.51
C VAL A 35 -2.68 4.20 7.23
N GLN A 36 -2.63 4.23 8.56
CA GLN A 36 -3.55 4.97 9.42
C GLN A 36 -2.80 6.02 10.23
N CYS A 37 -3.36 7.22 10.32
CA CYS A 37 -2.83 8.26 11.19
C CYS A 37 -3.13 7.97 12.66
N GLN A 38 -2.11 7.95 13.51
CA GLN A 38 -2.25 7.75 14.95
C GLN A 38 -2.87 8.94 15.70
N LYS A 39 -3.13 10.06 15.01
CA LYS A 39 -3.66 11.28 15.61
C LYS A 39 -5.10 11.57 15.23
N CYS A 40 -5.49 11.33 13.98
CA CYS A 40 -6.83 11.66 13.47
C CYS A 40 -7.55 10.47 12.82
N ASP A 41 -7.00 9.26 12.93
CA ASP A 41 -7.57 8.00 12.42
C ASP A 41 -7.84 7.95 10.91
N LYS A 42 -7.40 8.95 10.14
CA LYS A 42 -7.51 8.95 8.68
C LYS A 42 -6.70 7.78 8.10
N VAL A 43 -7.34 7.00 7.24
CA VAL A 43 -6.74 5.88 6.51
C VAL A 43 -6.41 6.33 5.09
N TYR A 44 -5.20 6.00 4.64
CA TYR A 44 -4.74 6.19 3.28
C TYR A 44 -4.49 4.81 2.68
N PHE A 45 -5.25 4.49 1.64
CA PHE A 45 -5.17 3.20 0.96
C PHE A 45 -4.11 3.22 -0.14
N SER A 46 -3.61 2.04 -0.49
CA SER A 46 -2.81 1.83 -1.72
C SER A 46 -1.57 2.74 -1.81
N GLN A 47 -0.90 2.96 -0.67
CA GLN A 47 0.34 3.73 -0.58
C GLN A 47 1.56 2.86 -0.96
N PRO A 48 2.60 3.42 -1.57
CA PRO A 48 3.83 2.68 -1.82
C PRO A 48 4.50 2.21 -0.52
N TYR A 49 4.92 0.93 -0.44
CA TYR A 49 5.59 0.37 0.75
C TYR A 49 7.12 0.23 0.57
N ASP A 50 7.56 -0.60 -0.39
CA ASP A 50 8.98 -0.93 -0.61
C ASP A 50 9.69 0.13 -1.50
N PHE A 51 9.90 -0.21 -2.77
CA PHE A 51 10.54 0.62 -3.79
C PHE A 51 9.53 1.32 -4.72
N GLY A 52 8.25 1.30 -4.35
CA GLY A 52 7.20 1.90 -5.16
C GLY A 52 7.46 3.40 -5.33
N GLN A 53 7.71 3.83 -6.56
CA GLN A 53 7.77 5.25 -6.88
C GLN A 53 6.38 5.88 -6.71
N ARG A 54 6.31 7.20 -6.52
CA ARG A 54 5.05 7.98 -6.40
C ARG A 54 4.05 7.80 -7.55
N LEU A 55 4.42 7.09 -8.61
CA LEU A 55 3.63 6.77 -9.79
C LEU A 55 3.25 5.28 -9.86
N ASN A 56 2.77 4.70 -8.76
CA ASN A 56 2.01 3.47 -8.86
C ASN A 56 0.55 3.82 -9.19
N ILE A 57 0.00 3.22 -10.24
CA ILE A 57 -1.42 3.37 -10.59
C ILE A 57 -2.22 2.91 -9.37
N VAL A 58 -2.95 3.82 -8.75
CA VAL A 58 -3.84 3.52 -7.62
C VAL A 58 -4.86 2.50 -8.10
N LYS A 59 -4.74 1.25 -7.64
CA LYS A 59 -5.75 0.23 -7.91
C LYS A 59 -6.83 0.32 -6.85
N ASP A 60 -8.08 0.41 -7.32
CA ASP A 60 -9.25 0.30 -6.48
C ASP A 60 -9.44 -1.16 -6.07
N LEU A 61 -9.09 -1.47 -4.83
CA LEU A 61 -9.20 -2.81 -4.25
C LEU A 61 -10.65 -3.20 -3.89
N SER A 62 -11.64 -2.34 -4.15
CA SER A 62 -13.06 -2.62 -3.87
C SER A 62 -13.75 -3.48 -4.94
N LYS A 63 -13.14 -3.65 -6.12
CA LYS A 63 -13.65 -4.56 -7.15
C LYS A 63 -12.91 -5.88 -7.08
N LYS A 64 -13.56 -6.90 -6.50
CA LYS A 64 -13.24 -8.29 -6.84
C LYS A 64 -13.48 -8.45 -8.34
N GLU A 65 -12.42 -8.73 -9.09
CA GLU A 65 -12.56 -9.24 -10.45
C GLU A 65 -13.27 -10.60 -10.36
N ASN A 66 -14.30 -10.75 -11.21
CA ASN A 66 -15.19 -11.92 -11.28
C ASN A 66 -14.43 -13.22 -11.56
#